data_AF-A0A6B2NSC2-F1
#
_entry.id   AF-A0A6B2NSC2-F1
#
_cell.length_a   1.000
_cell.length_b   1.000
_cell.length_c   1.000
_cell.angle_alpha   90.00
_cell.angle_beta   90.00
_cell.angle_gamma   90.00
#
_symmetry.space_group_name_H-M   'P 1'
#
loop_
_entity.id
_entity.type
_entity.pdbx_description
1 polymer ?
#
loop_
_entity_poly.entity_id
_entity_poly.type
_entity_poly.pdbx_seq_one_letter_code
_entity_poly.pdbx_strand_id
1 'polypeptide(L)'
;MKPHSGTSLPDIDPEGPYDSDPVAESDLWFLPGPDDDDALDPLFPTPRAAARPLFDPVDWRSAQAGYSGEMADLAYHFGALEERLRAGPAEWAHRLALLEVADLGWWAGDRISAERLALWTGLRLSATSDDTQALARAGWAVRRLSGGPAPDAGGWLGGLSDFLGRGGADGDAIPDAIADLAEVMDGAVTLHPATRAAMMFHSWMALGQGRSTAVEAVVLAARHGASMGRGAAPFLPVALSGPGALRGIGDPDQKLGAWLRGSTQAVVAALLHLERIAAWRTRAETATADLSGRTPPALVSVMAAWPMVTAPLAEAKSGASRAAVQRNLDLFTRRGLIREMTGQGRYRVWTAAI
;
A
#
# COMPACT_ATOMS: atom_id res chain seq x y z
N MET A 1 48.56 24.63 66.91
CA MET A 1 49.97 24.23 66.77
C MET A 1 50.00 22.85 66.09
N LYS A 2 50.54 22.75 64.87
CA LYS A 2 50.94 21.48 64.19
C LYS A 2 52.16 20.85 64.93
N PRO A 3 52.71 19.66 64.58
CA PRO A 3 52.27 18.51 63.74
C PRO A 3 52.61 17.12 64.37
N HIS A 4 52.38 16.01 63.65
CA HIS A 4 53.29 14.85 63.40
C HIS A 4 52.48 13.73 62.69
N SER A 5 52.69 13.41 61.40
CA SER A 5 53.75 12.62 60.75
C SER A 5 53.51 11.09 60.76
N GLY A 6 53.02 10.59 59.61
CA GLY A 6 53.52 9.42 58.88
C GLY A 6 53.44 8.01 59.49
N THR A 7 52.59 7.15 58.93
CA THR A 7 52.94 5.73 58.68
C THR A 7 52.20 5.27 57.42
N SER A 8 52.96 5.05 56.35
CA SER A 8 52.53 4.48 55.07
C SER A 8 52.36 2.96 55.21
N LEU A 9 51.17 2.45 54.86
CA LEU A 9 50.99 1.05 54.47
C LEU A 9 51.24 0.94 52.95
N PRO A 10 51.94 -0.09 52.46
CA PRO A 10 52.09 -0.30 51.03
C PRO A 10 50.76 -0.72 50.42
N ASP A 11 50.38 -0.08 49.31
CA ASP A 11 49.38 -0.58 48.37
C ASP A 11 49.92 -1.91 47.82
N ILE A 12 49.33 -3.01 48.27
CA ILE A 12 49.49 -4.31 47.64
C ILE A 12 48.29 -4.42 46.70
N ASP A 13 48.50 -4.03 45.45
CA ASP A 13 47.60 -4.42 44.36
C ASP A 13 47.69 -5.95 44.24
N PRO A 14 46.60 -6.71 44.39
CA PRO A 14 46.63 -8.14 44.20
C PRO A 14 46.55 -8.42 42.70
N GLU A 15 47.69 -8.37 42.01
CA GLU A 15 47.83 -9.02 40.70
C GLU A 15 47.48 -10.51 40.90
N GLY A 16 46.33 -10.90 40.35
CA GLY A 16 45.84 -12.27 40.50
C GLY A 16 46.73 -13.22 39.70
N PRO A 17 46.85 -14.50 40.07
CA PRO A 17 47.63 -15.50 39.31
C PRO A 17 47.08 -15.79 37.90
N TYR A 18 46.06 -15.04 37.45
CA TYR A 18 45.45 -15.06 36.12
C TYR A 18 45.50 -13.70 35.41
N ASP A 19 46.07 -12.66 36.04
CA ASP A 19 46.41 -11.45 35.32
C ASP A 19 47.57 -11.80 34.39
N SER A 20 47.31 -11.71 33.10
CA SER A 20 48.32 -11.91 32.08
C SER A 20 49.04 -10.59 31.88
N ASP A 21 50.38 -10.63 31.86
CA ASP A 21 51.18 -9.48 31.45
C ASP A 21 50.61 -8.93 30.13
N PRO A 22 50.43 -7.60 30.01
CA PRO A 22 49.91 -7.01 28.77
C PRO A 22 50.86 -7.39 27.63
N VAL A 23 50.39 -8.27 26.75
CA VAL A 23 51.15 -8.74 25.59
C VAL A 23 51.32 -7.56 24.66
N ALA A 24 52.57 -7.19 24.35
CA ALA A 24 52.85 -6.13 23.40
C ALA A 24 52.18 -6.45 22.06
N GLU A 25 51.49 -5.47 21.46
CA GLU A 25 50.77 -5.65 20.19
C GLU A 25 51.66 -6.19 19.07
N SER A 26 52.98 -5.97 19.16
CA SER A 26 53.98 -6.50 18.25
C SER A 26 54.13 -8.03 18.27
N ASP A 27 53.72 -8.70 19.35
CA ASP A 27 53.78 -10.16 19.51
C ASP A 27 52.50 -10.88 19.03
N LEU A 28 51.47 -10.12 18.63
CA LEU A 28 50.21 -10.61 18.06
C LEU A 28 50.33 -10.84 16.54
N TRP A 29 51.43 -11.45 16.09
CA TRP A 29 51.73 -11.69 14.67
C TRP A 29 50.69 -12.56 13.91
N PHE A 30 49.77 -13.18 14.66
CA PHE A 30 48.68 -14.02 14.15
C PHE A 30 47.34 -13.27 14.02
N LEU A 31 47.19 -12.08 14.60
CA LEU A 31 46.05 -11.21 14.35
C LEU A 31 46.36 -10.35 13.13
N PRO A 32 45.44 -10.21 12.16
CA PRO A 32 45.58 -9.17 11.16
C PRO A 32 45.77 -7.84 11.90
N GLY A 33 46.76 -7.05 11.48
CA GLY A 33 46.96 -5.72 12.03
C GLY A 33 45.67 -4.90 11.95
N PRO A 34 45.51 -3.85 12.77
CA PRO A 34 44.35 -2.97 12.67
C PRO A 34 44.17 -2.59 11.21
N ASP A 35 42.97 -2.82 10.67
CA ASP A 35 42.65 -2.46 9.30
C ASP A 35 42.92 -0.95 9.16
N ASP A 36 43.99 -0.58 8.45
CA ASP A 36 44.19 0.77 7.93
C ASP A 36 43.15 0.97 6.81
N ASP A 37 41.85 0.90 7.16
CA ASP A 37 40.74 1.10 6.24
C ASP A 37 40.66 2.54 5.72
N ASP A 38 41.47 3.46 6.28
CA ASP A 38 41.64 4.83 5.81
C ASP A 38 42.88 5.06 4.92
N ALA A 39 43.74 4.04 4.71
CA ALA A 39 44.85 4.13 3.77
C ALA A 39 44.47 3.56 2.40
N LEU A 40 43.48 4.18 1.75
CA LEU A 40 43.36 4.10 0.29
C LEU A 40 44.67 4.62 -0.31
N ASP A 41 45.52 3.72 -0.81
CA ASP A 41 46.74 4.08 -1.54
C ASP A 41 46.37 5.00 -2.72
N PRO A 42 46.68 6.32 -2.66
CA PRO A 42 46.20 7.29 -3.65
C PRO A 42 46.87 7.11 -5.02
N LEU A 43 47.80 6.15 -5.16
CA LEU A 43 48.58 5.90 -6.37
C LEU A 43 47.95 4.88 -7.33
N PHE A 44 46.88 4.19 -6.93
CA PHE A 44 46.17 3.26 -7.80
C PHE A 44 44.66 3.54 -7.80
N PRO A 45 44.18 4.50 -8.61
CA PRO A 45 42.76 4.55 -8.96
C PRO A 45 42.45 3.29 -9.76
N THR A 46 42.05 2.22 -9.07
CA THR A 46 41.41 1.09 -9.74
C THR A 46 40.20 1.65 -10.48
N PRO A 47 39.95 1.27 -11.75
CA PRO A 47 38.75 1.68 -12.45
C PRO A 47 37.57 1.14 -11.64
N ARG A 48 36.96 1.99 -10.80
CA ARG A 48 35.63 1.71 -10.26
C ARG A 48 34.75 1.58 -11.49
N ALA A 49 34.38 0.36 -11.83
CA ALA A 49 33.35 0.12 -12.83
C ALA A 49 32.19 1.05 -12.47
N ALA A 50 31.76 1.90 -13.41
CA ALA A 50 30.70 2.86 -13.15
C ALA A 50 29.54 2.11 -12.50
N ALA A 51 29.21 2.48 -11.25
CA ALA A 51 28.20 1.78 -10.47
C ALA A 51 26.89 1.89 -11.25
N ARG A 52 26.46 0.78 -11.85
CA ARG A 52 25.22 0.75 -12.62
C ARG A 52 24.09 1.04 -11.63
N PRO A 53 23.19 1.99 -11.92
CA PRO A 53 22.06 2.26 -11.02
C PRO A 53 21.26 0.98 -10.83
N LEU A 54 20.82 0.72 -9.59
CA LEU A 54 20.05 -0.47 -9.23
C LEU A 54 18.75 -0.57 -10.05
N PHE A 55 18.22 0.57 -10.48
CA PHE A 55 17.06 0.70 -11.35
C PHE A 55 17.40 1.56 -12.56
N ASP A 56 17.94 0.95 -13.61
CA ASP A 56 18.32 1.63 -14.84
C ASP A 56 17.09 1.89 -15.76
N PRO A 57 16.68 3.15 -16.00
CA PRO A 57 15.55 3.45 -16.88
C PRO A 57 15.72 2.95 -18.31
N VAL A 58 16.96 2.70 -18.77
CA VAL A 58 17.24 2.18 -20.11
C VAL A 58 16.71 0.75 -20.27
N ASP A 59 16.92 -0.12 -19.28
CA ASP A 59 16.45 -1.50 -19.33
C ASP A 59 14.92 -1.57 -19.36
N TRP A 60 14.26 -0.72 -18.56
CA TRP A 60 12.80 -0.58 -18.55
C TRP A 60 12.26 -0.01 -19.86
N ARG A 61 12.99 0.90 -20.52
CA ARG A 61 12.62 1.42 -21.85
C ARG A 61 12.70 0.33 -22.92
N SER A 62 13.70 -0.53 -22.84
CA SER A 62 13.84 -1.68 -23.73
C SER A 62 12.67 -2.66 -23.55
N ALA A 63 12.36 -3.04 -22.31
CA ALA A 63 11.20 -3.87 -21.99
C ALA A 63 9.88 -3.23 -22.47
N GLN A 64 9.70 -1.94 -22.24
CA GLN A 64 8.53 -1.19 -22.69
C GLN A 64 8.30 -1.29 -24.21
N ALA A 65 9.36 -1.26 -25.02
CA ALA A 65 9.24 -1.39 -26.47
C ALA A 65 8.66 -2.77 -26.87
N GLY A 66 9.00 -3.82 -26.11
CA GLY A 66 8.48 -5.17 -26.32
C GLY A 66 7.00 -5.34 -25.97
N TYR A 67 6.48 -4.57 -25.00
CA TYR A 67 5.10 -4.68 -24.50
C TYR A 67 4.15 -3.56 -24.98
N SER A 68 4.38 -3.02 -26.17
CA SER A 68 3.55 -1.93 -26.71
C SER A 68 2.07 -2.32 -26.86
N GLY A 69 1.79 -3.57 -27.26
CA GLY A 69 0.43 -4.10 -27.38
C GLY A 69 -0.27 -4.20 -26.03
N GLU A 70 0.38 -4.82 -25.04
CA GLU A 70 -0.17 -5.01 -23.70
C GLU A 70 -0.37 -3.67 -22.96
N MET A 71 0.49 -2.68 -23.21
CA MET A 71 0.27 -1.33 -22.69
C MET A 71 -0.94 -0.65 -23.33
N ALA A 72 -1.13 -0.81 -24.65
CA ALA A 72 -2.30 -0.29 -25.34
C ALA A 72 -3.59 -0.95 -24.83
N ASP A 73 -3.56 -2.27 -24.59
CA ASP A 73 -4.67 -3.00 -23.98
C ASP A 73 -4.97 -2.51 -22.57
N LEU A 74 -3.96 -2.33 -21.74
CA LEU A 74 -4.13 -1.79 -20.39
C LEU A 74 -4.74 -0.37 -20.45
N ALA A 75 -4.22 0.50 -21.32
CA ALA A 75 -4.73 1.86 -21.51
C ALA A 75 -6.18 1.89 -22.00
N TYR A 76 -6.53 1.01 -22.94
CA TYR A 76 -7.89 0.87 -23.45
C TYR A 76 -8.87 0.48 -22.33
N HIS A 77 -8.57 -0.59 -21.59
CA HIS A 77 -9.45 -1.07 -20.52
C HIS A 77 -9.50 -0.08 -19.35
N PHE A 78 -8.39 0.57 -19.01
CA PHE A 78 -8.36 1.58 -17.96
C PHE A 78 -9.17 2.82 -18.35
N GLY A 79 -9.10 3.25 -19.62
CA GLY A 79 -9.95 4.32 -20.13
C GLY A 79 -11.44 3.96 -20.08
N ALA A 80 -11.81 2.71 -20.36
CA ALA A 80 -13.17 2.23 -20.20
C ALA A 80 -13.62 2.25 -18.72
N LEU A 81 -12.74 1.87 -17.79
CA LEU A 81 -13.00 1.97 -16.35
C LEU A 81 -13.19 3.43 -15.91
N GLU A 82 -12.38 4.36 -16.42
CA GLU A 82 -12.52 5.79 -16.14
C GLU A 82 -13.84 6.36 -16.62
N GLU A 83 -14.25 6.04 -17.85
CA GLU A 83 -15.55 6.45 -18.37
C GLU A 83 -16.67 5.88 -17.51
N ARG A 84 -16.53 4.62 -17.09
CA ARG A 84 -17.52 3.97 -16.27
C ARG A 84 -17.67 4.59 -14.89
N LEU A 85 -16.56 4.97 -14.26
CA LEU A 85 -16.54 5.68 -12.98
C LEU A 85 -17.06 7.10 -13.11
N ARG A 86 -16.74 7.80 -14.21
CA ARG A 86 -17.22 9.15 -14.51
C ARG A 86 -18.74 9.20 -14.69
N ALA A 87 -19.31 8.22 -15.40
CA ALA A 87 -20.75 8.11 -15.60
C ALA A 87 -21.49 7.52 -14.39
N GLY A 88 -20.77 6.85 -13.49
CA GLY A 88 -21.31 6.17 -12.32
C GLY A 88 -21.43 7.07 -11.08
N PRO A 89 -22.00 6.53 -9.99
CA PRO A 89 -21.95 7.15 -8.67
C PRO A 89 -20.51 7.33 -8.18
N ALA A 90 -20.23 8.46 -7.53
CA ALA A 90 -18.91 8.80 -7.00
C ALA A 90 -18.37 7.76 -6.00
N GLU A 91 -19.25 7.03 -5.32
CA GLU A 91 -18.90 6.03 -4.31
C GLU A 91 -18.32 4.75 -4.90
N TRP A 92 -18.38 4.54 -6.21
CA TRP A 92 -17.81 3.35 -6.85
C TRP A 92 -16.30 3.28 -6.74
N ALA A 93 -15.62 4.43 -6.83
CA ALA A 93 -14.18 4.48 -6.60
C ALA A 93 -13.83 4.01 -5.19
N HIS A 94 -14.61 4.43 -4.19
CA HIS A 94 -14.46 3.98 -2.81
C HIS A 94 -14.72 2.48 -2.65
N ARG A 95 -15.77 1.95 -3.31
CA ARG A 95 -16.07 0.52 -3.32
C ARG A 95 -14.90 -0.29 -3.86
N LEU A 96 -14.34 0.12 -4.99
CA LEU A 96 -13.20 -0.54 -5.62
C LEU A 96 -11.97 -0.48 -4.72
N ALA A 97 -11.69 0.66 -4.07
CA ALA A 97 -10.59 0.79 -3.13
C ALA A 97 -10.71 -0.19 -1.93
N LEU A 98 -11.93 -0.38 -1.39
CA LEU A 98 -12.15 -1.35 -0.31
C LEU A 98 -11.89 -2.80 -0.75
N LEU A 99 -12.28 -3.15 -1.98
CA LEU A 99 -12.07 -4.49 -2.53
C LEU A 99 -10.61 -4.74 -2.87
N GLU A 100 -9.97 -3.77 -3.53
CA GLU A 100 -8.54 -3.80 -3.86
C GLU A 100 -7.71 -4.05 -2.59
N VAL A 101 -7.95 -3.28 -1.52
CA VAL A 101 -7.19 -3.43 -0.26
C VAL A 101 -7.49 -4.75 0.45
N ALA A 102 -8.73 -5.24 0.40
CA ALA A 102 -9.06 -6.55 0.96
C ALA A 102 -8.33 -7.69 0.23
N ASP A 103 -8.24 -7.62 -1.10
CA ASP A 103 -7.51 -8.61 -1.91
C ASP A 103 -5.99 -8.48 -1.71
N LEU A 104 -5.46 -7.27 -1.55
CA LEU A 104 -4.06 -7.02 -1.21
C LEU A 104 -3.65 -7.61 0.13
N GLY A 105 -4.55 -7.61 1.12
CA GLY A 105 -4.29 -8.21 2.44
C GLY A 105 -3.88 -9.68 2.36
N TRP A 106 -4.41 -10.43 1.38
CA TRP A 106 -4.01 -11.83 1.16
C TRP A 106 -2.55 -11.98 0.72
N TRP A 107 -2.05 -11.05 -0.07
CA TRP A 107 -0.67 -11.07 -0.58
C TRP A 107 0.31 -10.47 0.42
N ALA A 108 -0.03 -9.34 1.05
CA ALA A 108 0.83 -8.66 2.02
C ALA A 108 0.92 -9.38 3.39
N GLY A 109 0.16 -10.46 3.59
CA GLY A 109 0.14 -11.26 4.82
C GLY A 109 -0.85 -10.77 5.89
N ASP A 110 -1.39 -9.56 5.74
CA ASP A 110 -2.42 -8.99 6.60
C ASP A 110 -3.82 -9.42 6.11
N ARG A 111 -4.26 -10.62 6.50
CA ARG A 111 -5.56 -11.21 6.09
C ARG A 111 -6.76 -10.46 6.68
N ILE A 112 -7.06 -9.28 6.16
CA ILE A 112 -8.18 -8.43 6.57
C ILE A 112 -9.32 -8.57 5.56
N SER A 113 -10.49 -9.03 6.04
CA SER A 113 -11.68 -9.11 5.20
C SER A 113 -12.24 -7.71 4.87
N ALA A 114 -12.92 -7.60 3.73
CA ALA A 114 -13.61 -6.36 3.33
C ALA A 114 -14.63 -5.89 4.39
N GLU A 115 -15.24 -6.82 5.14
CA GLU A 115 -16.10 -6.51 6.28
C GLU A 115 -15.35 -5.77 7.39
N ARG A 116 -14.24 -6.36 7.85
CA ARG A 116 -13.45 -5.77 8.96
C ARG A 116 -12.89 -4.42 8.56
N LEU A 117 -12.45 -4.29 7.30
CA LEU A 117 -12.03 -3.03 6.73
C LEU A 117 -13.15 -2.00 6.69
N ALA A 118 -14.38 -2.39 6.31
CA ALA A 118 -15.54 -1.49 6.28
C ALA A 118 -15.94 -1.03 7.69
N LEU A 119 -15.90 -1.91 8.70
CA LEU A 119 -16.16 -1.56 10.10
C LEU A 119 -15.12 -0.58 10.66
N TRP A 120 -13.84 -0.82 10.38
CA TRP A 120 -12.77 0.04 10.84
C TRP A 120 -12.81 1.42 10.17
N THR A 121 -12.93 1.46 8.84
CA THR A 121 -12.93 2.71 8.06
C THR A 121 -14.21 3.52 8.27
N GLY A 122 -15.36 2.84 8.47
CA GLY A 122 -16.65 3.49 8.63
C GLY A 122 -16.99 3.91 10.06
N LEU A 123 -16.51 3.17 11.07
CA LEU A 123 -16.95 3.33 12.47
C LEU A 123 -15.81 3.30 13.49
N ARG A 124 -14.57 3.03 13.09
CA ARG A 124 -13.42 2.79 13.99
C ARG A 124 -13.69 1.70 15.03
N LEU A 125 -14.53 0.72 14.70
CA LEU A 125 -14.85 -0.42 15.56
C LEU A 125 -13.94 -1.62 15.25
N SER A 126 -13.51 -2.31 16.31
CA SER A 126 -12.61 -3.48 16.36
C SER A 126 -11.12 -3.26 16.13
N ALA A 127 -10.32 -3.66 17.11
CA ALA A 127 -9.09 -4.45 16.97
C ALA A 127 -8.62 -4.96 18.35
N THR A 128 -8.10 -6.19 18.43
CA THR A 128 -7.07 -6.56 19.42
C THR A 128 -5.75 -5.88 19.04
N SER A 129 -4.74 -5.82 19.92
CA SER A 129 -3.53 -5.01 19.67
C SER A 129 -2.86 -5.30 18.32
N ASP A 130 -2.72 -6.58 17.94
CA ASP A 130 -2.06 -6.98 16.71
C ASP A 130 -2.87 -6.68 15.43
N ASP A 131 -4.20 -6.83 15.50
CA ASP A 131 -5.09 -6.46 14.40
C ASP A 131 -5.10 -4.95 14.13
N THR A 132 -4.75 -4.14 15.14
CA THR A 132 -4.85 -2.67 15.06
C THR A 132 -3.86 -2.10 14.04
N GLN A 133 -2.63 -2.61 14.00
CA GLN A 133 -1.61 -2.12 13.07
C GLN A 133 -1.93 -2.53 11.62
N ALA A 134 -2.40 -3.77 11.42
CA ALA A 134 -2.83 -4.24 10.11
C ALA A 134 -4.03 -3.41 9.60
N LEU A 135 -5.01 -3.13 10.46
CA LEU A 135 -6.15 -2.27 10.11
C LEU A 135 -5.75 -0.82 9.90
N ALA A 136 -4.73 -0.32 10.59
CA ALA A 136 -4.17 1.01 10.34
C ALA A 136 -3.54 1.09 8.94
N ARG A 137 -2.74 0.08 8.54
CA ARG A 137 -2.16 -0.01 7.18
C ARG A 137 -3.23 -0.13 6.11
N ALA A 138 -4.19 -1.04 6.27
CA ALA A 138 -5.29 -1.20 5.32
C ALA A 138 -6.14 0.08 5.23
N GLY A 139 -6.42 0.72 6.37
CA GLY A 139 -7.13 2.00 6.40
C GLY A 139 -6.35 3.14 5.75
N TRP A 140 -5.02 3.16 5.86
CA TRP A 140 -4.15 4.10 5.12
C TRP A 140 -4.25 3.86 3.61
N ALA A 141 -4.16 2.60 3.17
CA ALA A 141 -4.28 2.23 1.76
C ALA A 141 -5.63 2.65 1.16
N VAL A 142 -6.74 2.35 1.84
CA VAL A 142 -8.08 2.76 1.37
C VAL A 142 -8.18 4.28 1.21
N ARG A 143 -7.65 5.07 2.15
CA ARG A 143 -7.69 6.54 2.06
C ARG A 143 -6.89 7.03 0.85
N ARG A 144 -5.68 6.51 0.65
CA ARG A 144 -4.82 6.90 -0.47
C ARG A 144 -5.39 6.47 -1.82
N LEU A 145 -5.99 5.28 -1.92
CA LEU A 145 -6.63 4.80 -3.15
C LEU A 145 -7.96 5.52 -3.44
N SER A 146 -8.70 5.95 -2.42
CA SER A 146 -9.97 6.66 -2.62
C SER A 146 -9.81 8.10 -3.12
N GLY A 147 -8.63 8.73 -2.98
CA GLY A 147 -8.43 10.11 -3.41
C GLY A 147 -7.19 10.79 -2.82
N GLY A 148 -7.15 12.11 -2.92
CA GLY A 148 -6.03 12.94 -2.47
C GLY A 148 -4.97 13.18 -3.55
N PRO A 149 -3.85 13.86 -3.21
CA PRO A 149 -2.77 14.13 -4.14
C PRO A 149 -2.12 12.85 -4.69
N ALA A 150 -1.54 12.95 -5.89
CA ALA A 150 -0.70 11.90 -6.45
C ALA A 150 0.68 11.87 -5.76
N PRO A 151 1.43 10.75 -5.85
CA PRO A 151 2.76 10.64 -5.23
C PRO A 151 3.80 11.65 -5.73
N ASP A 152 3.57 12.28 -6.89
CA ASP A 152 4.43 13.29 -7.50
C ASP A 152 3.87 14.72 -7.42
N ALA A 153 2.81 14.92 -6.64
CA ALA A 153 2.22 16.23 -6.46
C ALA A 153 3.24 17.19 -5.82
N GLY A 154 3.67 18.21 -6.56
CA GLY A 154 4.70 19.15 -6.11
C GLY A 154 6.15 18.68 -6.31
N GLY A 155 6.36 17.61 -7.10
CA GLY A 155 7.68 16.99 -7.34
C GLY A 155 7.84 15.66 -6.60
N TRP A 156 8.78 14.82 -7.01
CA TRP A 156 8.92 13.47 -6.46
C TRP A 156 9.32 13.44 -4.99
N LEU A 157 10.34 14.19 -4.61
CA LEU A 157 10.86 14.14 -3.23
C LEU A 157 9.81 14.62 -2.21
N GLY A 158 9.22 15.79 -2.45
CA GLY A 158 8.18 16.36 -1.59
C GLY A 158 6.88 15.56 -1.65
N GLY A 159 6.42 15.23 -2.86
CA GLY A 159 5.19 14.47 -3.07
C GLY A 159 5.22 13.08 -2.43
N LEU A 160 6.33 12.34 -2.56
CA LEU A 160 6.49 11.02 -1.94
C LEU A 160 6.52 11.13 -0.41
N SER A 161 7.21 12.14 0.12
CA SER A 161 7.28 12.41 1.56
C SER A 161 5.87 12.68 2.13
N ASP A 162 5.09 13.54 1.49
CA ASP A 162 3.73 13.87 1.91
C ASP A 162 2.75 12.70 1.72
N PHE A 163 2.92 11.96 0.62
CA PHE A 163 2.09 10.80 0.31
C PHE A 163 2.31 9.67 1.33
N LEU A 164 3.56 9.42 1.73
CA LEU A 164 3.90 8.43 2.75
C LEU A 164 3.66 8.95 4.18
N GLY A 165 3.49 10.27 4.35
CA GLY A 165 3.34 10.91 5.66
C GLY A 165 4.66 10.97 6.44
N ARG A 166 5.77 11.04 5.71
CA ARG A 166 7.15 11.14 6.23
C ARG A 166 7.80 12.49 5.91
N GLY A 167 7.03 13.45 5.40
CA GLY A 167 7.43 14.85 5.34
C GLY A 167 7.45 15.41 6.76
N GLY A 168 8.63 15.66 7.29
CA GLY A 168 8.82 16.23 8.62
C GLY A 168 8.12 17.58 8.78
N ALA A 169 7.73 17.90 10.01
CA ALA A 169 7.73 19.31 10.42
C ALA A 169 9.19 19.80 10.43
N ASP A 170 9.42 21.11 10.27
CA ASP A 170 10.74 21.74 10.17
C ASP A 170 11.82 21.06 11.05
N GLY A 171 12.72 20.30 10.41
CA GLY A 171 13.89 19.69 11.06
C GLY A 171 14.09 18.18 10.91
N ASP A 172 13.06 17.39 10.57
CA ASP A 172 13.26 15.95 10.34
C ASP A 172 13.86 15.68 8.94
N ALA A 173 14.93 14.90 8.90
CA ALA A 173 15.56 14.48 7.64
C ALA A 173 14.63 13.53 6.86
N ILE A 174 14.49 13.77 5.55
CA ILE A 174 13.76 12.88 4.66
C ILE A 174 14.52 11.54 4.62
N PRO A 175 13.84 10.39 4.82
CA PRO A 175 14.49 9.08 4.72
C PRO A 175 15.15 8.85 3.36
N ASP A 176 16.37 8.32 3.35
CA ASP A 176 17.15 8.04 2.13
C ASP A 176 16.35 7.22 1.11
N ALA A 177 15.60 6.21 1.56
CA ALA A 177 14.75 5.40 0.68
C ALA A 177 13.73 6.23 -0.13
N ILE A 178 13.24 7.35 0.40
CA ILE A 178 12.35 8.26 -0.33
C ILE A 178 13.15 9.09 -1.34
N ALA A 179 14.33 9.58 -0.95
CA ALA A 179 15.20 10.32 -1.85
C ALA A 179 15.66 9.46 -3.04
N ASP A 180 16.08 8.23 -2.76
CA ASP A 180 16.48 7.24 -3.76
C ASP A 180 15.32 6.91 -4.72
N LEU A 181 14.11 6.70 -4.19
CA LEU A 181 12.94 6.49 -5.05
C LEU A 181 12.64 7.72 -5.89
N ALA A 182 12.75 8.94 -5.33
CA ALA A 182 12.53 10.17 -6.07
C ALA A 182 13.49 10.30 -7.25
N GLU A 183 14.79 10.04 -7.03
CA GLU A 183 15.82 10.05 -8.08
C GLU A 183 15.51 9.03 -9.19
N VAL A 184 15.13 7.81 -8.80
CA VAL A 184 14.72 6.76 -9.75
C VAL A 184 13.54 7.22 -10.60
N MET A 185 12.54 7.87 -9.99
CA MET A 185 11.34 8.31 -10.70
C MET A 185 11.59 9.53 -11.59
N ASP A 186 12.50 10.45 -11.21
CA ASP A 186 12.95 11.56 -12.06
C ASP A 186 13.65 11.05 -13.32
N GLY A 187 14.52 10.04 -13.18
CA GLY A 187 15.19 9.39 -14.32
C GLY A 187 14.26 8.63 -15.26
N ALA A 188 13.04 8.30 -14.81
CA ALA A 188 12.07 7.50 -15.53
C ALA A 188 11.05 8.32 -16.36
N VAL A 189 11.21 9.65 -16.47
CA VAL A 189 10.20 10.55 -17.07
C VAL A 189 9.73 10.15 -18.48
N THR A 190 10.61 9.56 -19.30
CA THR A 190 10.29 9.15 -20.68
C THR A 190 9.48 7.85 -20.79
N LEU A 191 9.34 7.11 -19.69
CA LEU A 191 8.60 5.86 -19.66
C LEU A 191 7.10 6.14 -19.57
N HIS A 192 6.29 5.26 -20.15
CA HIS A 192 4.84 5.33 -20.04
C HIS A 192 4.43 5.17 -18.56
N PRO A 193 3.37 5.86 -18.07
CA PRO A 193 3.00 5.78 -16.65
C PRO A 193 2.73 4.35 -16.14
N ALA A 194 2.23 3.45 -16.99
CA ALA A 194 2.08 2.03 -16.63
C ALA A 194 3.43 1.34 -16.34
N THR A 195 4.45 1.62 -17.15
CA THR A 195 5.82 1.11 -16.94
C THR A 195 6.46 1.74 -15.71
N ARG A 196 6.29 3.05 -15.54
CA ARG A 196 6.77 3.78 -14.37
C ARG A 196 6.15 3.26 -13.07
N ALA A 197 4.88 2.90 -13.09
CA ALA A 197 4.21 2.29 -11.95
C ALA A 197 4.82 0.92 -11.59
N ALA A 198 5.09 0.06 -12.58
CA ALA A 198 5.79 -1.21 -12.36
C ALA A 198 7.19 -0.99 -11.76
N MET A 199 7.95 -0.06 -12.34
CA MET A 199 9.27 0.33 -11.85
C MET A 199 9.20 0.82 -10.41
N MET A 200 8.29 1.76 -10.11
CA MET A 200 8.04 2.29 -8.77
C MET A 200 7.72 1.19 -7.75
N PHE A 201 6.85 0.24 -8.10
CA PHE A 201 6.53 -0.89 -7.24
C PHE A 201 7.80 -1.67 -6.88
N HIS A 202 8.57 -2.07 -7.88
CA HIS A 202 9.78 -2.87 -7.66
C HIS A 202 10.90 -2.08 -6.96
N SER A 203 11.01 -0.78 -7.22
CA SER A 203 11.95 0.11 -6.54
C SER A 203 11.60 0.27 -5.06
N TRP A 204 10.34 0.55 -4.73
CA TRP A 204 9.94 0.66 -3.32
C TRP A 204 10.02 -0.68 -2.58
N MET A 205 9.76 -1.80 -3.25
CA MET A 205 9.97 -3.13 -2.65
C MET A 205 11.43 -3.40 -2.29
N ALA A 206 12.40 -2.77 -2.96
CA ALA A 206 13.82 -2.93 -2.66
C ALA A 206 14.35 -1.90 -1.66
N LEU A 207 13.86 -0.65 -1.74
CA LEU A 207 14.33 0.48 -0.93
C LEU A 207 13.59 0.61 0.41
N GLY A 208 12.29 0.34 0.40
CA GLY A 208 11.41 0.59 1.53
C GLY A 208 11.68 -0.34 2.72
N GLN A 209 11.57 0.19 3.92
CA GLN A 209 11.87 -0.54 5.16
C GLN A 209 10.62 -0.79 6.01
N GLY A 210 10.56 -1.97 6.64
CA GLY A 210 9.54 -2.31 7.62
C GLY A 210 8.32 -3.05 7.04
N ARG A 211 7.32 -3.26 7.91
CA ARG A 211 6.16 -4.14 7.62
C ARG A 211 5.14 -3.52 6.67
N SER A 212 5.22 -2.22 6.39
CA SER A 212 4.30 -1.52 5.50
C SER A 212 4.80 -1.42 4.05
N THR A 213 6.09 -1.73 3.78
CA THR A 213 6.70 -1.61 2.44
C THR A 213 5.86 -2.22 1.34
N ALA A 214 5.35 -3.44 1.54
CA ALA A 214 4.55 -4.15 0.55
C ALA A 214 3.26 -3.40 0.18
N VAL A 215 2.51 -2.92 1.17
CA VAL A 215 1.27 -2.17 0.94
C VAL A 215 1.58 -0.79 0.37
N GLU A 216 2.63 -0.13 0.85
CA GLU A 216 3.08 1.17 0.34
C GLU A 216 3.49 1.09 -1.13
N ALA A 217 4.27 0.08 -1.53
CA ALA A 217 4.74 -0.12 -2.90
C ALA A 217 3.55 -0.23 -3.86
N VAL A 218 2.57 -1.05 -3.50
CA VAL A 218 1.38 -1.24 -4.31
C VAL A 218 0.56 0.03 -4.41
N VAL A 219 0.31 0.70 -3.28
CA VAL A 219 -0.52 1.91 -3.26
C VAL A 219 0.15 3.05 -4.03
N LEU A 220 1.46 3.23 -3.89
CA LEU A 220 2.24 4.18 -4.68
C LEU A 220 2.11 3.89 -6.18
N ALA A 221 2.38 2.66 -6.59
CA ALA A 221 2.34 2.24 -7.99
C ALA A 221 0.93 2.32 -8.59
N ALA A 222 -0.09 1.87 -7.88
CA ALA A 222 -1.49 1.97 -8.31
C ALA A 222 -1.92 3.44 -8.48
N ARG A 223 -1.52 4.32 -7.55
CA ARG A 223 -1.82 5.75 -7.62
C ARG A 223 -1.08 6.46 -8.74
N HIS A 224 0.18 6.13 -8.95
CA HIS A 224 0.93 6.67 -10.06
C HIS A 224 0.42 6.14 -11.40
N GLY A 225 0.10 4.84 -11.48
CA GLY A 225 -0.42 4.18 -12.68
C GLY A 225 -1.69 4.84 -13.21
N ALA A 226 -2.56 5.35 -12.33
CA ALA A 226 -3.76 6.08 -12.74
C ALA A 226 -3.50 7.35 -13.57
N SER A 227 -2.29 7.91 -13.54
CA SER A 227 -1.91 9.07 -14.35
C SER A 227 -1.86 8.78 -15.85
N MET A 228 -1.95 7.51 -16.27
CA MET A 228 -2.18 7.16 -17.68
C MET A 228 -3.57 7.57 -18.18
N GLY A 229 -4.52 7.80 -17.27
CA GLY A 229 -5.88 8.21 -17.58
C GLY A 229 -6.08 9.72 -17.60
N ARG A 230 -7.34 10.14 -17.51
CA ARG A 230 -7.78 11.55 -17.49
C ARG A 230 -8.29 12.01 -16.12
N GLY A 231 -8.08 11.22 -15.07
CA GLY A 231 -8.30 11.61 -13.67
C GLY A 231 -9.67 11.26 -13.10
N ALA A 232 -10.45 10.40 -13.77
CA ALA A 232 -11.72 9.91 -13.21
C ALA A 232 -11.52 8.70 -12.29
N ALA A 233 -10.55 7.84 -12.60
CA ALA A 233 -10.15 6.74 -11.72
C ALA A 233 -9.02 7.22 -10.79
N PRO A 234 -9.19 7.17 -9.46
CA PRO A 234 -8.16 7.63 -8.54
C PRO A 234 -6.97 6.67 -8.42
N PHE A 235 -7.08 5.43 -8.89
CA PHE A 235 -5.99 4.45 -8.87
C PHE A 235 -6.16 3.43 -10.02
N LEU A 236 -5.07 2.78 -10.40
CA LEU A 236 -5.04 1.62 -11.28
C LEU A 236 -5.26 0.35 -10.44
N PRO A 237 -6.33 -0.44 -10.67
CA PRO A 237 -6.51 -1.75 -10.03
C PRO A 237 -5.36 -2.72 -10.34
N VAL A 238 -4.87 -3.44 -9.33
CA VAL A 238 -3.77 -4.40 -9.49
C VAL A 238 -4.02 -5.75 -8.80
N ALA A 239 -4.92 -5.80 -7.82
CA ALA A 239 -5.18 -6.99 -6.99
C ALA A 239 -6.57 -7.59 -7.14
N LEU A 240 -7.54 -6.88 -7.75
CA LEU A 240 -8.93 -7.36 -7.91
C LEU A 240 -9.09 -8.68 -8.70
N SER A 241 -8.03 -9.16 -9.38
CA SER A 241 -7.98 -10.47 -10.05
C SER A 241 -6.96 -11.42 -9.42
N GLY A 242 -6.56 -11.15 -8.17
CA GLY A 242 -5.45 -11.81 -7.48
C GLY A 242 -4.10 -11.11 -7.71
N PRO A 243 -3.02 -11.59 -7.07
CA PRO A 243 -1.75 -10.86 -7.02
C PRO A 243 -0.89 -11.03 -8.28
N GLY A 244 -1.50 -11.30 -9.44
CA GLY A 244 -0.78 -11.57 -10.70
C GLY A 244 0.19 -10.46 -11.10
N ALA A 245 -0.23 -9.20 -10.93
CA ALA A 245 0.59 -8.02 -11.22
C ALA A 245 1.84 -7.92 -10.31
N LEU A 246 1.78 -8.52 -9.12
CA LEU A 246 2.79 -8.40 -8.07
C LEU A 246 3.79 -9.56 -8.05
N ARG A 247 3.62 -10.54 -8.95
CA ARG A 247 4.43 -11.77 -9.01
C ARG A 247 5.65 -11.67 -9.94
N GLY A 248 5.86 -10.53 -10.60
CA GLY A 248 7.03 -10.31 -11.44
C GLY A 248 8.32 -10.41 -10.65
N ILE A 249 9.25 -11.26 -11.07
CA ILE A 249 10.57 -11.45 -10.46
C ILE A 249 11.61 -11.50 -11.59
N GLY A 250 12.84 -11.09 -11.32
CA GLY A 250 13.93 -11.15 -12.29
C GLY A 250 14.18 -9.81 -12.98
N ASP A 251 14.40 -9.88 -14.29
CA ASP A 251 14.72 -8.72 -15.14
C ASP A 251 13.50 -7.79 -15.34
N PRO A 252 13.71 -6.57 -15.86
CA PRO A 252 12.63 -5.62 -16.14
C PRO A 252 11.56 -6.13 -17.11
N ASP A 253 11.90 -7.03 -18.05
CA ASP A 253 10.95 -7.59 -19.01
C ASP A 253 9.91 -8.47 -18.31
N GLN A 254 10.37 -9.42 -17.50
CA GLN A 254 9.50 -10.33 -16.74
C GLN A 254 8.65 -9.57 -15.71
N LYS A 255 9.24 -8.58 -15.05
CA LYS A 255 8.55 -7.69 -14.11
C LYS A 255 7.45 -6.89 -14.79
N LEU A 256 7.76 -6.23 -15.90
CA LEU A 256 6.81 -5.41 -16.64
C LEU A 256 5.69 -6.27 -17.25
N GLY A 257 6.02 -7.40 -17.86
CA GLY A 257 5.03 -8.31 -18.43
C GLY A 257 4.03 -8.84 -17.41
N ALA A 258 4.49 -9.19 -16.20
CA ALA A 258 3.60 -9.61 -15.10
C ALA A 258 2.69 -8.46 -14.65
N TRP A 259 3.26 -7.27 -14.45
CA TRP A 259 2.52 -6.07 -14.07
C TRP A 259 1.42 -5.71 -15.06
N LEU A 260 1.73 -5.65 -16.36
CA LEU A 260 0.77 -5.25 -17.40
C LEU A 260 -0.37 -6.26 -17.52
N ARG A 261 -0.05 -7.57 -17.60
CA ARG A 261 -1.08 -8.62 -17.69
C ARG A 261 -1.96 -8.65 -16.45
N GLY A 262 -1.37 -8.61 -15.26
CA GLY A 262 -2.10 -8.64 -14.00
C GLY A 262 -2.99 -7.41 -13.80
N SER A 263 -2.46 -6.21 -14.09
CA SER A 263 -3.24 -4.97 -13.97
C SER A 263 -4.38 -4.92 -14.99
N THR A 264 -4.16 -5.41 -16.21
CA THR A 264 -5.24 -5.49 -17.22
C THR A 264 -6.37 -6.39 -16.74
N GLN A 265 -6.04 -7.56 -16.19
CA GLN A 265 -7.04 -8.48 -15.61
C GLN A 265 -7.77 -7.85 -14.42
N ALA A 266 -7.06 -7.12 -13.55
CA ALA A 266 -7.66 -6.44 -12.41
C ALA A 266 -8.60 -5.30 -12.85
N VAL A 267 -8.26 -4.55 -13.90
CA VAL A 267 -9.11 -3.52 -14.51
C VAL A 267 -10.38 -4.14 -15.11
N VAL A 268 -10.26 -5.24 -15.84
CA VAL A 268 -11.42 -5.97 -16.37
C VAL A 268 -12.31 -6.50 -15.25
N ALA A 269 -11.71 -7.05 -14.17
CA ALA A 269 -12.44 -7.50 -12.99
C ALA A 269 -13.20 -6.34 -12.31
N ALA A 270 -12.58 -5.16 -12.22
CA ALA A 270 -13.20 -3.94 -11.71
C ALA A 270 -14.43 -3.54 -12.55
N LEU A 271 -14.30 -3.50 -13.88
CA LEU A 271 -15.39 -3.19 -14.81
C LEU A 271 -16.56 -4.16 -14.64
N LEU A 272 -16.30 -5.46 -14.68
CA LEU A 272 -17.33 -6.49 -14.50
C LEU A 272 -18.02 -6.35 -13.15
N HIS A 273 -17.28 -5.98 -12.10
CA HIS A 273 -17.86 -5.75 -10.79
C HIS A 273 -18.78 -4.53 -10.74
N LEU A 274 -18.39 -3.42 -11.37
CA LEU A 274 -19.24 -2.23 -11.48
C LEU A 274 -20.52 -2.52 -12.26
N GLU A 275 -20.45 -3.32 -13.33
CA GLU A 275 -21.66 -3.72 -14.08
C GLU A 275 -22.62 -4.58 -13.23
N ARG A 276 -22.09 -5.56 -12.50
CA ARG A 276 -22.92 -6.35 -11.58
C ARG A 276 -23.59 -5.47 -10.52
N ILE A 277 -22.88 -4.46 -10.01
CA ILE A 277 -23.42 -3.51 -9.02
C ILE A 277 -24.46 -2.58 -9.62
N ALA A 278 -24.27 -2.11 -10.85
CA ALA A 278 -25.25 -1.31 -11.55
C ALA A 278 -26.55 -2.10 -11.79
N ALA A 279 -26.42 -3.32 -12.32
CA ALA A 279 -27.55 -4.21 -12.54
C ALA A 279 -28.29 -4.56 -11.23
N TRP A 280 -27.54 -4.84 -10.17
CA TRP A 280 -28.11 -5.04 -8.84
C TRP A 280 -28.85 -3.80 -8.34
N ARG A 281 -28.29 -2.61 -8.51
CA ARG A 281 -28.91 -1.36 -8.06
C ARG A 281 -30.25 -1.11 -8.74
N THR A 282 -30.32 -1.21 -10.07
CA THR A 282 -31.59 -1.05 -10.82
C THR A 282 -32.64 -2.05 -10.36
N ARG A 283 -32.24 -3.29 -10.12
CA ARG A 283 -33.13 -4.34 -9.61
C ARG A 283 -33.59 -4.05 -8.18
N ALA A 284 -32.72 -3.54 -7.32
CA ALA A 284 -33.05 -3.16 -5.95
C ALA A 284 -34.00 -1.95 -5.90
N GLU A 285 -33.78 -0.94 -6.75
CA GLU A 285 -34.67 0.23 -6.88
C GLU A 285 -36.07 -0.18 -7.35
N THR A 286 -36.15 -1.05 -8.37
CA THR A 286 -37.43 -1.58 -8.86
C THR A 286 -38.14 -2.40 -7.79
N ALA A 287 -37.42 -3.30 -7.13
CA ALA A 287 -37.97 -4.18 -6.11
C ALA A 287 -38.27 -3.47 -4.79
N THR A 288 -37.98 -2.17 -4.64
CA THR A 288 -38.29 -1.37 -3.44
C THR A 288 -39.18 -0.16 -3.75
N ALA A 289 -39.67 -0.03 -4.99
CA ALA A 289 -40.50 1.10 -5.44
C ALA A 289 -41.85 1.21 -4.70
N ASP A 290 -42.35 0.10 -4.15
CA ASP A 290 -43.57 0.06 -3.32
C ASP A 290 -43.36 0.61 -1.90
N LEU A 291 -42.11 0.78 -1.47
CA LEU A 291 -41.79 1.22 -0.12
C LEU A 291 -41.77 2.74 -0.02
N SER A 292 -42.40 3.28 1.02
CA SER A 292 -42.38 4.71 1.31
C SER A 292 -41.22 5.11 2.21
N GLY A 293 -40.83 6.38 2.13
CA GLY A 293 -39.81 7.00 2.97
C GLY A 293 -38.40 6.98 2.37
N ARG A 294 -37.46 7.60 3.11
CA ARG A 294 -36.08 7.84 2.63
C ARG A 294 -35.11 6.69 2.92
N THR A 295 -35.48 5.77 3.81
CA THR A 295 -34.58 4.69 4.26
C THR A 295 -34.28 3.64 3.17
N PRO A 296 -35.27 3.11 2.42
CA PRO A 296 -34.98 2.14 1.36
C PRO A 296 -33.98 2.65 0.31
N PRO A 297 -34.18 3.81 -0.35
CA PRO A 297 -33.22 4.28 -1.35
C PRO A 297 -31.86 4.62 -0.74
N ALA A 298 -31.81 5.15 0.50
CA ALA A 298 -30.53 5.39 1.18
C ALA A 298 -29.76 4.09 1.44
N LEU A 299 -30.44 3.01 1.83
CA LEU A 299 -29.80 1.71 2.03
C LEU A 299 -29.34 1.07 0.73
N VAL A 300 -30.08 1.25 -0.37
CA VAL A 300 -29.62 0.82 -1.71
C VAL A 300 -28.32 1.53 -2.06
N SER A 301 -28.22 2.85 -1.85
CA SER A 301 -26.99 3.61 -2.06
C SER A 301 -25.84 3.13 -1.16
N VAL A 302 -26.10 2.86 0.11
CA VAL A 302 -25.07 2.33 1.03
C VAL A 302 -24.55 0.97 0.55
N MET A 303 -25.43 0.05 0.15
CA MET A 303 -25.03 -1.28 -0.34
C MET A 303 -24.31 -1.22 -1.70
N ALA A 304 -24.63 -0.22 -2.54
CA ALA A 304 -23.87 0.05 -3.77
C ALA A 304 -22.45 0.56 -3.45
N ALA A 305 -22.31 1.47 -2.48
CA ALA A 305 -21.04 2.07 -2.10
C ALA A 305 -20.12 1.12 -1.30
N TRP A 306 -20.68 0.27 -0.45
CA TRP A 306 -19.92 -0.56 0.48
C TRP A 306 -20.05 -2.04 0.12
N PRO A 307 -18.94 -2.79 -0.06
CA PRO A 307 -18.99 -4.20 -0.41
C PRO A 307 -19.60 -5.08 0.68
N MET A 308 -19.39 -4.70 1.95
CA MET A 308 -19.90 -5.36 3.13
C MET A 308 -20.49 -4.32 4.09
N VAL A 309 -21.69 -4.60 4.60
CA VAL A 309 -22.45 -3.64 5.41
C VAL A 309 -22.96 -4.29 6.68
N THR A 310 -22.83 -3.59 7.79
CA THR A 310 -23.43 -3.95 9.08
C THR A 310 -24.53 -2.95 9.44
N ALA A 311 -25.43 -3.31 10.36
CA ALA A 311 -26.48 -2.40 10.81
C ALA A 311 -25.93 -1.07 11.39
N PRO A 312 -24.84 -1.06 12.21
CA PRO A 312 -24.19 0.18 12.61
C PRO A 312 -23.66 1.02 11.45
N LEU A 313 -23.05 0.39 10.45
CA LEU A 313 -22.50 1.12 9.30
C LEU A 313 -23.64 1.72 8.47
N ALA A 314 -24.68 0.93 8.22
CA ALA A 314 -25.86 1.36 7.51
C ALA A 314 -26.57 2.52 8.22
N GLU A 315 -26.70 2.50 9.55
CA GLU A 315 -27.21 3.64 10.33
C GLU A 315 -26.35 4.89 10.13
N ALA A 316 -25.03 4.77 10.32
CA ALA A 316 -24.11 5.89 10.19
C ALA A 316 -24.07 6.50 8.79
N LYS A 317 -24.22 5.68 7.74
CA LYS A 317 -24.14 6.14 6.34
C LYS A 317 -25.48 6.52 5.73
N SER A 318 -26.59 5.94 6.17
CA SER A 318 -27.94 6.30 5.69
C SER A 318 -28.59 7.43 6.48
N GLY A 319 -28.13 7.71 7.71
CA GLY A 319 -28.77 8.66 8.62
C GLY A 319 -30.12 8.20 9.19
N ALA A 320 -30.53 6.95 8.92
CA ALA A 320 -31.75 6.36 9.45
C ALA A 320 -31.49 5.71 10.83
N SER A 321 -32.53 5.64 11.68
CA SER A 321 -32.41 5.00 13.00
C SER A 321 -32.08 3.51 12.88
N ARG A 322 -31.37 2.96 13.88
CA ARG A 322 -31.05 1.52 13.94
C ARG A 322 -32.26 0.61 13.69
N ALA A 323 -33.41 0.93 14.27
CA ALA A 323 -34.63 0.14 14.12
C ALA A 323 -35.21 0.23 12.69
N ALA A 324 -35.09 1.37 12.01
CA ALA A 324 -35.50 1.50 10.61
C ALA A 324 -34.54 0.73 9.69
N VAL A 325 -33.23 0.81 9.94
CA VAL A 325 -32.20 0.07 9.21
C VAL A 325 -32.43 -1.43 9.32
N GLN A 326 -32.57 -1.96 10.53
CA GLN A 326 -32.73 -3.40 10.74
C GLN A 326 -33.98 -3.96 10.04
N ARG A 327 -35.11 -3.26 10.16
CA ARG A 327 -36.36 -3.64 9.47
C ARG A 327 -36.20 -3.70 7.95
N ASN A 328 -35.50 -2.73 7.36
CA ASN A 328 -35.25 -2.70 5.93
C ASN A 328 -34.22 -3.74 5.48
N LEU A 329 -33.18 -4.02 6.26
CA LEU A 329 -32.22 -5.10 5.98
C LEU A 329 -32.91 -6.46 5.98
N ASP A 330 -33.78 -6.74 6.96
CA ASP A 330 -34.54 -7.99 7.00
C ASP A 330 -35.51 -8.09 5.81
N LEU A 331 -36.11 -6.97 5.39
CA LEU A 331 -36.95 -6.91 4.19
C LEU A 331 -36.16 -7.15 2.90
N PHE A 332 -35.01 -6.50 2.73
CA PHE A 332 -34.13 -6.68 1.58
C PHE A 332 -33.62 -8.12 1.49
N THR A 333 -33.34 -8.75 2.63
CA THR A 333 -32.97 -10.16 2.71
C THR A 333 -34.11 -11.05 2.22
N ARG A 334 -35.35 -10.83 2.71
CA ARG A 334 -36.53 -11.57 2.24
C ARG A 334 -36.82 -11.37 0.74
N ARG A 335 -36.52 -10.19 0.19
CA ARG A 335 -36.65 -9.89 -1.25
C ARG A 335 -35.47 -10.39 -2.09
N GLY A 336 -34.48 -11.06 -1.48
CA GLY A 336 -33.30 -11.57 -2.18
C GLY A 336 -32.39 -10.48 -2.76
N LEU A 337 -32.50 -9.24 -2.27
CA LEU A 337 -31.67 -8.12 -2.70
C LEU A 337 -30.30 -8.17 -2.04
N ILE A 338 -30.23 -8.68 -0.82
CA ILE A 338 -28.98 -8.79 -0.06
C ILE A 338 -28.88 -10.19 0.53
N ARG A 339 -27.66 -10.67 0.71
CA ARG A 339 -27.37 -11.96 1.36
C ARG A 339 -26.62 -11.70 2.66
N GLU A 340 -27.00 -12.42 3.69
CA GLU A 340 -26.25 -12.49 4.94
C GLU A 340 -25.06 -13.43 4.76
N MET A 341 -23.84 -12.97 5.08
CA MET A 341 -22.62 -13.77 4.90
C MET A 341 -22.21 -14.57 6.14
N THR A 342 -23.03 -14.59 7.21
CA THR A 342 -22.79 -15.11 8.58
C THR A 342 -21.95 -14.14 9.46
N GLY A 343 -22.02 -14.09 10.80
CA GLY A 343 -22.69 -14.91 11.82
C GLY A 343 -21.78 -15.27 13.02
N GLN A 344 -20.46 -15.03 12.92
CA GLN A 344 -19.47 -15.37 13.96
C GLN A 344 -18.85 -14.15 14.69
N GLY A 345 -19.28 -12.94 14.34
CA GLY A 345 -18.89 -11.70 15.02
C GLY A 345 -20.02 -11.13 15.88
N ARG A 346 -19.72 -10.05 16.61
CA ARG A 346 -20.72 -9.27 17.38
C ARG A 346 -21.82 -8.66 16.50
N TYR A 347 -21.63 -8.60 15.19
CA TYR A 347 -22.55 -7.96 14.24
C TYR A 347 -22.91 -8.91 13.09
N ARG A 348 -24.16 -8.83 12.62
CA ARG A 348 -24.60 -9.41 11.35
C ARG A 348 -24.06 -8.56 10.18
N VAL A 349 -23.74 -9.24 9.09
CA VAL A 349 -23.09 -8.64 7.90
C VAL A 349 -23.86 -9.03 6.66
N TRP A 350 -24.14 -8.05 5.82
CA TRP A 350 -24.84 -8.21 4.57
C TRP A 350 -23.97 -7.75 3.40
N THR A 351 -24.17 -8.38 2.25
CA THR A 351 -23.64 -7.92 0.95
C THR A 351 -24.75 -7.92 -0.10
N ALA A 352 -24.59 -7.08 -1.12
CA ALA A 352 -25.48 -7.07 -2.28
C ALA A 352 -25.49 -8.44 -2.96
N ALA A 353 -26.67 -8.93 -3.35
CA ALA A 353 -26.83 -10.17 -4.10
C ALA A 353 -26.53 -9.90 -5.59
N ILE A 354 -25.24 -9.84 -5.93
CA ILE A 354 -24.71 -9.53 -7.26
C ILE A 354 -24.22 -10.75 -8.04
#